data_AF-A0A6C0CRE2-F1
#
_entry.id   AF-A0A6C0CRE2-F1
#
_cell.length_a   1.000
_cell.length_b   1.000
_cell.length_c   1.000
_cell.angle_alpha   90.00
_cell.angle_beta   90.00
_cell.angle_gamma   90.00
#
_symmetry.space_group_name_H-M   'P 1'
#
loop_
_entity.id
_entity.type
_entity.pdbx_description
1 polymer ?
#
loop_
_entity_poly.entity_id
_entity_poly.type
_entity_poly.pdbx_seq_one_letter_code
_entity_poly.pdbx_strand_id
1 'polypeptide(L)'
;MTKLQLSENLYPLDEVFMTFTQCLIKRASQDEMLYWLYEILASGQEILDGLACIYLQFYSIGNKGLDKYILTKARKYRTDGNIKHLANMVNNMRLANPTIDSYEITYKCVQEVGPNKIYKTGEWIKCHPPYSYGLLKSIHANDRHNVGAYLHIMLKKYGFDETYAIVINYLINVRQMSYENIRLTKENYPNDIFLLSAIIANVNINYQVDERAMRFIAVPQSLIDKMTLHFTKKSEKYYLKLTERRLYGTHSKLGPGYYGRQYIEEGLKHASWYSWEYYCYESTEWNKRFKKYNGKQNHETKRVDFPDDDCLEAFYEDDNAMDFDEQCSETQMKSLHDIYVYDDINKWFIDLVNERVIASINQITI
;
A
#
# COMPACT_ATOMS: atom_id res chain seq x y z
N MET A 1 -7.95 -14.63 -0.10
CA MET A 1 -8.12 -14.11 1.28
C MET A 1 -6.74 -13.83 1.83
N THR A 2 -6.56 -12.73 2.57
CA THR A 2 -5.30 -12.36 3.20
C THR A 2 -5.10 -13.18 4.48
N LYS A 3 -4.01 -13.96 4.55
CA LYS A 3 -3.60 -14.66 5.77
C LYS A 3 -2.98 -13.63 6.72
N LEU A 4 -3.17 -13.79 8.04
CA LEU A 4 -2.44 -12.95 9.00
C LEU A 4 -0.93 -13.16 8.83
N GLN A 5 -0.22 -12.06 8.66
CA GLN A 5 1.22 -11.97 8.78
C GLN A 5 1.53 -10.84 9.77
N LEU A 6 2.46 -11.08 10.69
CA LEU A 6 2.95 -10.07 11.62
C LEU A 6 4.25 -9.46 11.09
N SER A 7 4.32 -8.13 11.12
CA SER A 7 5.49 -7.32 10.76
C SER A 7 6.66 -7.49 11.75
N GLU A 8 7.78 -6.83 11.46
CA GLU A 8 8.98 -6.75 12.31
C GLU A 8 8.65 -6.47 13.78
N ASN A 9 7.80 -5.47 14.04
CA ASN A 9 7.36 -5.09 15.39
C ASN A 9 5.98 -5.67 15.73
N LEU A 10 5.61 -6.79 15.11
CA LEU A 10 4.44 -7.63 15.41
C LEU A 10 3.07 -6.96 15.23
N TYR A 11 2.95 -5.99 14.33
CA TYR A 11 1.65 -5.49 13.85
C TYR A 11 1.12 -6.39 12.72
N PRO A 12 -0.20 -6.55 12.55
CA PRO A 12 -0.77 -7.11 11.33
C PRO A 12 -0.26 -6.33 10.09
N LEU A 13 0.42 -7.01 9.17
CA LEU A 13 1.17 -6.36 8.09
C LEU A 13 0.27 -5.63 7.10
N ASP A 14 -0.92 -6.16 6.81
CA ASP A 14 -1.92 -5.49 5.97
C ASP A 14 -2.47 -4.21 6.60
N GLU A 15 -2.64 -4.18 7.93
CA GLU A 15 -2.97 -2.97 8.68
C GLU A 15 -1.81 -1.96 8.68
N VAL A 16 -0.55 -2.42 8.68
CA VAL A 16 0.62 -1.54 8.50
C VAL A 16 0.59 -0.88 7.12
N PHE A 17 0.35 -1.63 6.05
CA PHE A 17 0.25 -1.08 4.69
C PHE A 17 -0.91 -0.09 4.55
N MET A 18 -2.08 -0.42 5.12
CA MET A 18 -3.23 0.49 5.13
C MET A 18 -2.93 1.76 5.93
N THR A 19 -2.39 1.62 7.14
CA THR A 19 -2.01 2.76 7.99
C THR A 19 -0.99 3.65 7.30
N PHE A 20 0.04 3.08 6.68
CA PHE A 20 1.03 3.81 5.89
C PHE A 20 0.38 4.62 4.75
N THR A 21 -0.52 3.98 3.98
CA THR A 21 -1.28 4.64 2.91
C THR A 21 -2.10 5.81 3.46
N GLN A 22 -2.78 5.61 4.58
CA GLN A 22 -3.55 6.66 5.25
C GLN A 22 -2.66 7.81 5.73
N CYS A 23 -1.48 7.53 6.29
CA CYS A 23 -0.48 8.53 6.67
C CYS A 23 -0.06 9.41 5.48
N LEU A 24 0.09 8.83 4.29
CA LEU A 24 0.39 9.59 3.07
C LEU A 24 -0.80 10.48 2.66
N ILE A 25 -2.02 9.94 2.64
CA ILE A 25 -3.23 10.67 2.22
C ILE A 25 -3.52 11.84 3.16
N LYS A 26 -3.48 11.60 4.48
CA LYS A 26 -3.76 12.62 5.51
C LYS A 26 -2.58 13.55 5.81
N ARG A 27 -1.43 13.31 5.17
CA ARG A 27 -0.18 14.07 5.37
C ARG A 27 0.33 14.06 6.81
N ALA A 28 0.46 12.87 7.39
CA ALA A 28 1.05 12.66 8.71
C ALA A 28 2.45 13.30 8.85
N SER A 29 3.01 13.28 10.06
CA SER A 29 4.37 13.77 10.29
C SER A 29 5.41 12.99 9.48
N GLN A 30 6.58 13.59 9.23
CA GLN A 30 7.66 12.87 8.55
C GLN A 30 8.17 11.70 9.39
N ASP A 31 8.23 11.84 10.72
CA ASP A 31 8.59 10.76 11.64
C ASP A 31 7.64 9.55 11.51
N GLU A 32 6.33 9.77 11.55
CA GLU A 32 5.34 8.69 11.45
C GLU A 32 5.37 8.01 10.07
N MET A 33 5.45 8.82 9.00
CA MET A 33 5.59 8.29 7.65
C MET A 33 6.85 7.43 7.50
N LEU A 34 7.99 7.87 8.03
CA LEU A 34 9.23 7.09 7.97
C LEU A 34 9.14 5.85 8.85
N TYR A 35 8.53 5.93 10.03
CA TYR A 35 8.36 4.77 10.88
C TYR A 35 7.66 3.63 10.14
N TRP A 36 6.53 3.92 9.51
CA TRP A 36 5.78 2.92 8.75
C TRP A 36 6.52 2.44 7.49
N LEU A 37 7.29 3.32 6.82
CA LEU A 37 8.15 2.90 5.71
C LEU A 37 9.19 1.86 6.16
N TYR A 38 9.87 2.10 7.30
CA TYR A 38 10.85 1.17 7.85
C TYR A 38 10.20 -0.12 8.33
N GLU A 39 9.02 -0.04 8.93
CA GLU A 39 8.23 -1.22 9.33
C GLU A 39 7.95 -2.13 8.13
N ILE A 40 7.50 -1.56 7.01
CA ILE A 40 7.25 -2.31 5.78
C ILE A 40 8.54 -2.89 5.22
N LEU A 41 9.64 -2.13 5.21
CA LEU A 41 10.93 -2.61 4.69
C LEU A 41 11.50 -3.78 5.48
N ALA A 42 11.32 -3.78 6.80
CA ALA A 42 11.76 -4.88 7.64
C ALA A 42 10.85 -6.12 7.51
N SER A 43 9.65 -5.96 6.96
CA SER A 43 8.62 -7.01 6.93
C SER A 43 8.33 -7.59 5.55
N GLY A 44 8.43 -6.79 4.48
CA GLY A 44 8.05 -7.18 3.12
C GLY A 44 9.24 -7.28 2.17
N GLN A 45 9.07 -8.01 1.06
CA GLN A 45 10.14 -8.22 0.07
C GLN A 45 10.05 -7.28 -1.14
N GLU A 46 8.88 -6.66 -1.40
CA GLU A 46 8.62 -5.89 -2.63
C GLU A 46 8.09 -4.48 -2.37
N ILE A 47 8.85 -3.67 -1.62
CA ILE A 47 8.44 -2.31 -1.25
C ILE A 47 8.12 -1.42 -2.47
N LEU A 48 8.89 -1.54 -3.55
CA LEU A 48 8.73 -0.66 -4.71
C LEU A 48 7.40 -0.90 -5.43
N ASP A 49 6.95 -2.16 -5.50
CA ASP A 49 5.67 -2.50 -6.10
C ASP A 49 4.52 -2.00 -5.24
N GLY A 50 4.61 -2.15 -3.91
CA GLY A 50 3.66 -1.55 -2.97
C GLY A 50 3.56 -0.02 -3.12
N LEU A 51 4.70 0.67 -3.22
CA LEU A 51 4.74 2.12 -3.44
C LEU A 51 4.18 2.51 -4.82
N ALA A 52 4.44 1.70 -5.86
CA ALA A 52 3.87 1.91 -7.19
C ALA A 52 2.33 1.78 -7.15
N CYS A 53 1.79 0.78 -6.46
CA CYS A 53 0.35 0.60 -6.28
C CYS A 53 -0.29 1.82 -5.59
N ILE A 54 0.30 2.29 -4.48
CA ILE A 54 -0.18 3.49 -3.77
C ILE A 54 -0.14 4.71 -4.69
N TYR A 55 0.95 4.90 -5.43
CA TYR A 55 1.07 5.99 -6.40
C TYR A 55 -0.02 5.92 -7.48
N LEU A 56 -0.19 4.76 -8.12
CA LEU A 56 -1.16 4.57 -9.21
C LEU A 56 -2.59 4.81 -8.74
N GLN A 57 -2.93 4.39 -7.53
CA GLN A 57 -4.27 4.52 -6.97
C GLN A 57 -4.60 5.93 -6.50
N PHE A 58 -3.65 6.63 -5.87
CA PHE A 58 -3.95 7.88 -5.18
C PHE A 58 -3.28 9.11 -5.75
N TYR A 59 -2.13 9.00 -6.42
CA TYR A 59 -1.28 10.15 -6.74
C TYR A 59 -0.94 10.31 -8.23
N SER A 60 -1.37 9.37 -9.07
CA SER A 60 -1.10 9.38 -10.51
C SER A 60 -1.84 10.48 -11.27
N ILE A 61 -2.85 11.10 -10.65
CA ILE A 61 -3.70 12.14 -11.22
C ILE A 61 -3.35 13.48 -10.60
N GLY A 62 -3.28 14.54 -11.41
CA GLY A 62 -3.16 15.93 -10.93
C GLY A 62 -1.79 16.35 -10.36
N ASN A 63 -0.82 15.44 -10.24
CA ASN A 63 0.51 15.72 -9.68
C ASN A 63 1.60 15.75 -10.77
N LYS A 64 1.73 16.88 -11.47
CA LYS A 64 2.65 17.02 -12.61
C LYS A 64 4.12 16.78 -12.22
N GLY A 65 4.75 15.81 -12.90
CA GLY A 65 6.16 15.46 -12.75
C GLY A 65 6.44 14.42 -11.66
N LEU A 66 5.44 14.07 -10.83
CA LEU A 66 5.60 13.09 -9.76
C LEU A 66 5.87 11.69 -10.32
N ASP A 67 5.30 11.35 -11.48
CA ASP A 67 5.58 10.13 -12.25
C ASP A 67 7.08 9.94 -12.51
N LYS A 68 7.70 10.96 -13.15
CA LYS A 68 9.13 10.92 -13.48
C LYS A 68 9.99 10.88 -12.22
N TYR A 69 9.58 11.60 -11.18
CA TYR A 69 10.29 11.64 -9.91
C TYR A 69 10.31 10.26 -9.24
N ILE A 70 9.14 9.61 -9.14
CA ILE A 70 9.00 8.27 -8.55
C ILE A 70 9.85 7.26 -9.32
N LEU A 71 9.73 7.21 -10.65
CA LEU A 71 10.53 6.29 -11.47
C LEU A 71 12.04 6.51 -11.30
N THR A 72 12.46 7.78 -11.23
CA THR A 72 13.87 8.13 -11.00
C THR A 72 14.35 7.65 -9.63
N LYS A 73 13.55 7.86 -8.57
CA LYS A 73 13.90 7.43 -7.21
C LYS A 73 13.87 5.91 -7.06
N ALA A 74 12.90 5.23 -7.68
CA ALA A 74 12.82 3.78 -7.70
C ALA A 74 14.05 3.18 -8.38
N ARG A 75 14.44 3.71 -9.55
CA ARG A 75 15.66 3.28 -10.24
C ARG A 75 16.91 3.47 -9.38
N LYS A 76 17.06 4.64 -8.75
CA LYS A 76 18.22 4.91 -7.87
C LYS A 76 18.27 3.94 -6.69
N TYR A 77 17.14 3.70 -6.03
CA TYR A 77 17.05 2.70 -4.95
C TYR A 77 17.43 1.29 -5.42
N ARG A 78 16.96 0.86 -6.60
CA ARG A 78 17.37 -0.44 -7.19
C ARG A 78 18.88 -0.51 -7.44
N THR A 79 19.52 0.61 -7.74
CA THR A 79 20.96 0.68 -8.02
C THR A 79 21.82 0.63 -6.76
N ASP A 80 21.48 1.40 -5.72
CA ASP A 80 22.36 1.60 -4.56
C ASP A 80 21.78 1.14 -3.20
N GLY A 81 20.52 0.68 -3.17
CA GLY A 81 19.83 0.27 -1.94
C GLY A 81 19.62 1.41 -0.92
N ASN A 82 19.90 2.67 -1.28
CA ASN A 82 19.89 3.76 -0.33
C ASN A 82 18.46 4.18 0.02
N ILE A 83 18.08 3.93 1.28
CA ILE A 83 16.77 4.24 1.84
C ILE A 83 16.32 5.69 1.63
N LYS A 84 17.27 6.63 1.50
CA LYS A 84 16.96 8.04 1.21
C LYS A 84 16.17 8.22 -0.08
N HIS A 85 16.33 7.34 -1.07
CA HIS A 85 15.54 7.43 -2.30
C HIS A 85 14.06 7.12 -2.04
N LEU A 86 13.77 6.09 -1.25
CA LEU A 86 12.40 5.75 -0.83
C LEU A 86 11.82 6.82 0.09
N ALA A 87 12.57 7.25 1.10
CA ALA A 87 12.16 8.32 2.03
C ALA A 87 11.73 9.60 1.28
N ASN A 88 12.53 10.02 0.30
CA ASN A 88 12.20 11.15 -0.56
C ASN A 88 10.98 10.90 -1.44
N MET A 89 10.84 9.70 -1.99
CA MET A 89 9.69 9.30 -2.80
C MET A 89 8.40 9.42 -2.00
N VAL A 90 8.34 8.79 -0.83
CA VAL A 90 7.14 8.77 0.03
C VAL A 90 6.84 10.14 0.62
N ASN A 91 7.85 10.93 0.96
CA ASN A 91 7.64 12.31 1.42
C ASN A 91 7.00 13.18 0.34
N ASN A 92 7.37 12.98 -0.92
CA ASN A 92 6.76 13.74 -2.01
C ASN A 92 5.36 13.21 -2.37
N MET A 93 5.06 11.92 -2.22
CA MET A 93 3.67 11.44 -2.26
C MET A 93 2.83 12.04 -1.12
N ARG A 94 3.38 12.09 0.10
CA ARG A 94 2.74 12.75 1.25
C ARG A 94 2.43 14.23 1.01
N LEU A 95 3.27 14.94 0.26
CA LEU A 95 3.06 16.37 -0.06
C LEU A 95 2.16 16.59 -1.28
N ALA A 96 1.92 15.55 -2.08
CA ALA A 96 1.09 15.59 -3.28
C ALA A 96 -0.41 15.66 -2.92
N ASN A 97 -1.25 15.96 -3.91
CA ASN A 97 -2.69 15.93 -3.75
C ASN A 97 -3.22 14.53 -4.09
N PRO A 98 -3.78 13.79 -3.12
CA PRO A 98 -4.35 12.49 -3.42
C PRO A 98 -5.69 12.65 -4.16
N THR A 99 -6.05 11.62 -4.93
CA THR A 99 -7.31 11.44 -5.66
C THR A 99 -7.80 10.01 -5.43
N ILE A 100 -9.09 9.73 -5.61
CA ILE A 100 -9.65 8.38 -5.38
C ILE A 100 -10.09 7.68 -6.69
N ASP A 101 -10.13 8.39 -7.81
CA ASP A 101 -10.72 7.90 -9.06
C ASP A 101 -10.16 6.54 -9.53
N SER A 102 -8.84 6.38 -9.47
CA SER A 102 -8.16 5.13 -9.86
C SER A 102 -8.44 4.00 -8.86
N TYR A 103 -8.44 4.32 -7.56
CA TYR A 103 -8.81 3.37 -6.50
C TYR A 103 -10.28 2.93 -6.62
N GLU A 104 -11.20 3.83 -6.98
CA GLU A 104 -12.63 3.50 -7.17
C GLU A 104 -12.82 2.48 -8.31
N ILE A 105 -12.18 2.70 -9.46
CA ILE A 105 -12.23 1.74 -10.58
C ILE A 105 -11.67 0.38 -10.15
N THR A 106 -10.52 0.39 -9.49
CA THR A 106 -9.86 -0.82 -8.96
C THR A 106 -10.80 -1.56 -8.01
N TYR A 107 -11.37 -0.86 -7.03
CA TYR A 107 -12.27 -1.42 -6.02
C TYR A 107 -13.47 -2.10 -6.67
N LYS A 108 -14.14 -1.44 -7.62
CA LYS A 108 -15.29 -2.00 -8.33
C LYS A 108 -14.94 -3.26 -9.12
N CYS A 109 -13.77 -3.28 -9.76
CA CYS A 109 -13.29 -4.44 -10.49
C CYS A 109 -12.92 -5.62 -9.56
N VAL A 110 -12.31 -5.35 -8.39
CA VAL A 110 -11.96 -6.40 -7.40
C VAL A 110 -13.20 -6.96 -6.71
N GLN A 111 -14.22 -6.13 -6.46
CA GLN A 111 -15.51 -6.56 -5.91
C GLN A 111 -16.38 -7.35 -6.90
N GLU A 112 -15.89 -7.55 -8.13
CA GLU A 112 -16.59 -8.26 -9.20
C GLU A 112 -18.02 -7.74 -9.42
N VAL A 113 -18.22 -6.42 -9.30
CA VAL A 113 -19.55 -5.83 -9.49
C VAL A 113 -20.04 -6.07 -10.93
N GLY A 114 -21.34 -6.34 -11.07
CA GLY A 114 -21.95 -6.46 -12.40
C GLY A 114 -22.13 -5.09 -13.07
N PRO A 115 -22.06 -5.00 -14.41
CA PRO A 115 -22.46 -3.80 -15.12
C PRO A 115 -23.93 -3.46 -14.85
N ASN A 116 -24.23 -2.19 -14.61
CA ASN A 116 -25.57 -1.71 -14.25
C ASN A 116 -26.23 -0.85 -15.33
N LYS A 117 -25.49 -0.47 -16.39
CA LYS A 117 -25.99 0.38 -17.47
C LYS A 117 -25.36 -0.02 -18.80
N ILE A 118 -26.18 0.05 -19.85
CA ILE A 118 -25.76 -0.21 -21.24
C ILE A 118 -25.79 1.10 -22.01
N TYR A 119 -24.67 1.41 -22.65
CA TYR A 119 -24.51 2.61 -23.46
C TYR A 119 -24.77 2.32 -24.94
N LYS A 120 -25.30 3.33 -25.66
CA LYS A 120 -25.48 3.26 -27.10
C LYS A 120 -24.14 3.15 -27.82
N THR A 121 -24.11 2.38 -28.90
CA THR A 121 -22.94 2.20 -29.76
C THR A 121 -22.84 3.38 -30.73
N GLY A 122 -21.72 4.09 -30.73
CA GLY A 122 -21.41 5.13 -31.72
C GLY A 122 -20.50 4.60 -32.83
N GLU A 123 -20.39 5.31 -33.95
CA GLU A 123 -19.53 4.93 -35.08
C GLU A 123 -18.05 4.81 -34.68
N TRP A 124 -17.58 5.66 -33.77
CA TRP A 124 -16.19 5.71 -33.31
C TRP A 124 -15.67 4.39 -32.73
N ILE A 125 -16.56 3.51 -32.25
CA ILE A 125 -16.16 2.27 -31.58
C ILE A 125 -15.95 1.11 -32.56
N LYS A 126 -16.38 1.26 -33.82
CA LYS A 126 -16.33 0.19 -34.82
C LYS A 126 -14.90 -0.24 -35.19
N CYS A 127 -13.90 0.60 -34.93
CA CYS A 127 -12.49 0.25 -35.08
C CYS A 127 -11.96 -0.69 -33.97
N HIS A 128 -12.76 -1.00 -32.95
CA HIS A 128 -12.41 -1.89 -31.86
C HIS A 128 -13.16 -3.24 -31.94
N PRO A 129 -12.65 -4.29 -31.29
CA PRO A 129 -13.34 -5.58 -31.22
C PRO A 129 -14.69 -5.47 -30.49
N PRO A 130 -15.78 -6.09 -30.97
CA PRO A 130 -17.11 -5.99 -30.35
C PRO A 130 -17.17 -6.38 -28.87
N TYR A 131 -16.32 -7.32 -28.43
CA TYR A 131 -16.28 -7.75 -27.04
C TYR A 131 -15.77 -6.67 -26.07
N SER A 132 -15.05 -5.66 -26.56
CA SER A 132 -14.54 -4.55 -25.74
C SER A 132 -15.51 -3.38 -25.61
N TYR A 133 -16.62 -3.40 -26.35
CA TYR A 133 -17.53 -2.25 -26.44
C TYR A 133 -18.11 -1.85 -25.08
N GLY A 134 -18.37 -2.81 -24.20
CA GLY A 134 -18.84 -2.53 -22.84
C GLY A 134 -17.86 -1.63 -22.08
N LEU A 135 -16.59 -2.04 -22.04
CA LEU A 135 -15.52 -1.28 -21.38
C LEU A 135 -15.36 0.11 -22.01
N LEU A 136 -15.13 0.17 -23.33
CA LEU A 136 -14.81 1.43 -24.01
C LEU A 136 -15.96 2.45 -23.93
N LYS A 137 -17.23 2.01 -24.03
CA LYS A 137 -18.37 2.91 -23.85
C LYS A 137 -18.47 3.43 -22.42
N SER A 138 -18.14 2.60 -21.44
CA SER A 138 -18.15 3.01 -20.02
C SER A 138 -17.03 4.02 -19.73
N ILE A 139 -15.85 3.82 -20.33
CA ILE A 139 -14.76 4.80 -20.30
C ILE A 139 -15.23 6.12 -20.94
N HIS A 140 -15.81 6.06 -22.14
CA HIS A 140 -16.28 7.23 -22.86
C HIS A 140 -17.34 8.03 -22.08
N ALA A 141 -18.22 7.32 -21.37
CA ALA A 141 -19.25 7.90 -20.53
C ALA A 141 -18.78 8.35 -19.14
N ASN A 142 -17.50 8.12 -18.80
CA ASN A 142 -16.94 8.34 -17.46
C ASN A 142 -17.75 7.66 -16.32
N ASP A 143 -18.21 6.44 -16.54
CA ASP A 143 -18.92 5.66 -15.52
C ASP A 143 -17.98 4.66 -14.86
N ARG A 144 -17.41 5.07 -13.71
CA ARG A 144 -16.41 4.28 -12.99
C ARG A 144 -16.95 2.94 -12.48
N HIS A 145 -18.24 2.84 -12.16
CA HIS A 145 -18.85 1.56 -11.77
C HIS A 145 -18.79 0.57 -12.93
N ASN A 146 -19.28 0.98 -14.11
CA ASN A 146 -19.26 0.10 -15.27
C ASN A 146 -17.86 -0.11 -15.84
N VAL A 147 -16.96 0.88 -15.74
CA VAL A 147 -15.54 0.68 -16.07
C VAL A 147 -14.97 -0.45 -15.23
N GLY A 148 -15.11 -0.41 -13.89
CA GLY A 148 -14.61 -1.47 -13.02
C GLY A 148 -15.23 -2.84 -13.34
N ALA A 149 -16.55 -2.89 -13.52
CA ALA A 149 -17.27 -4.12 -13.89
C ALA A 149 -16.77 -4.74 -15.20
N TYR A 150 -16.65 -3.95 -16.26
CA TYR A 150 -16.16 -4.45 -17.55
C TYR A 150 -14.66 -4.73 -17.54
N LEU A 151 -13.87 -4.00 -16.74
CA LEU A 151 -12.45 -4.28 -16.58
C LEU A 151 -12.23 -5.66 -15.96
N HIS A 152 -13.04 -6.03 -14.95
CA HIS A 152 -13.03 -7.38 -14.37
C HIS A 152 -13.27 -8.46 -15.44
N ILE A 153 -14.34 -8.29 -16.23
CA ILE A 153 -14.71 -9.23 -17.30
C ILE A 153 -13.57 -9.34 -18.32
N MET A 154 -13.00 -8.21 -18.73
CA MET A 154 -11.95 -8.16 -19.74
C MET A 154 -10.66 -8.83 -19.25
N LEU A 155 -10.21 -8.51 -18.04
CA LEU A 155 -9.01 -9.09 -17.44
C LEU A 155 -9.17 -10.60 -17.24
N LYS A 156 -10.32 -11.06 -16.73
CA LYS A 156 -10.59 -12.48 -16.48
C LYS A 156 -10.67 -13.30 -17.76
N LYS A 157 -11.20 -12.75 -18.85
CA LYS A 157 -11.46 -13.49 -20.10
C LYS A 157 -10.35 -13.35 -21.13
N TYR A 158 -9.70 -12.20 -21.22
CA TYR A 158 -8.75 -11.87 -22.29
C TYR A 158 -7.35 -11.51 -21.77
N GLY A 159 -7.19 -11.34 -20.45
CA GLY A 159 -5.90 -11.02 -19.83
C GLY A 159 -5.51 -9.55 -19.92
N PHE A 160 -4.38 -9.23 -19.29
CA PHE A 160 -3.87 -7.86 -19.16
C PHE A 160 -3.46 -7.25 -20.50
N ASP A 161 -2.61 -7.93 -21.28
CA ASP A 161 -2.01 -7.33 -22.49
C ASP A 161 -3.06 -6.96 -23.55
N GLU A 162 -4.05 -7.82 -23.77
CA GLU A 162 -5.16 -7.56 -24.70
C GLU A 162 -6.01 -6.37 -24.22
N THR A 163 -6.36 -6.36 -22.93
CA THR A 163 -7.12 -5.27 -22.32
C THR A 163 -6.37 -3.94 -22.41
N TYR A 164 -5.05 -3.96 -22.14
CA TYR A 164 -4.17 -2.81 -22.25
C TYR A 164 -4.11 -2.28 -23.68
N ALA A 165 -3.87 -3.15 -24.67
CA ALA A 165 -3.81 -2.77 -26.08
C ALA A 165 -5.11 -2.09 -26.54
N ILE A 166 -6.27 -2.63 -26.13
CA ILE A 166 -7.59 -2.06 -26.42
C ILE A 166 -7.74 -0.66 -25.82
N VAL A 167 -7.39 -0.50 -24.53
CA VAL A 167 -7.49 0.80 -23.85
C VAL A 167 -6.59 1.83 -24.52
N ILE A 168 -5.32 1.49 -24.78
CA ILE A 168 -4.37 2.40 -25.44
C ILE A 168 -4.84 2.77 -26.85
N ASN A 169 -5.32 1.80 -27.64
CA ASN A 169 -5.85 2.07 -28.97
C ASN A 169 -7.03 3.04 -28.93
N TYR A 170 -7.91 2.91 -27.92
CA TYR A 170 -9.02 3.83 -27.71
C TYR A 170 -8.53 5.25 -27.38
N LEU A 171 -7.50 5.38 -26.54
CA LEU A 171 -6.94 6.70 -26.21
C LEU A 171 -6.34 7.40 -27.44
N ILE A 172 -5.63 6.65 -28.28
CA ILE A 172 -4.98 7.22 -29.46
C ILE A 172 -6.03 7.55 -30.53
N ASN A 173 -6.86 6.59 -30.92
CA ASN A 173 -7.70 6.71 -32.11
C ASN A 173 -9.02 7.45 -31.84
N VAL A 174 -9.54 7.40 -30.61
CA VAL A 174 -10.84 8.02 -30.26
C VAL A 174 -10.66 9.28 -29.43
N ARG A 175 -9.76 9.26 -28.43
CA ARG A 175 -9.47 10.44 -27.60
C ARG A 175 -8.38 11.34 -28.20
N GLN A 176 -7.80 10.96 -29.35
CA GLN A 176 -6.75 11.72 -30.04
C GLN A 176 -5.54 12.05 -29.16
N MET A 177 -5.24 11.17 -28.19
CA MET A 177 -4.06 11.32 -27.33
C MET A 177 -2.81 10.85 -28.07
N SER A 178 -1.76 11.66 -28.07
CA SER A 178 -0.43 11.19 -28.48
C SER A 178 0.05 10.11 -27.52
N TYR A 179 0.69 9.06 -28.04
CA TYR A 179 1.31 8.02 -27.22
C TYR A 179 2.32 8.60 -26.21
N GLU A 180 3.08 9.62 -26.61
CA GLU A 180 4.05 10.30 -25.75
C GLU A 180 3.41 11.00 -24.53
N ASN A 181 2.12 11.31 -24.63
CA ASN A 181 1.36 11.93 -23.54
C ASN A 181 0.80 10.89 -22.55
N ILE A 182 0.87 9.59 -22.88
CA ILE A 182 0.50 8.49 -21.99
C ILE A 182 1.67 8.22 -21.04
N ARG A 183 1.66 8.86 -19.86
CA ARG A 183 2.76 8.82 -18.89
C ARG A 183 2.88 7.49 -18.13
N LEU A 184 1.78 6.75 -18.05
CA LEU A 184 1.69 5.49 -17.29
C LEU A 184 1.72 4.34 -18.30
N THR A 185 2.81 3.57 -18.29
CA THR A 185 3.02 2.49 -19.26
C THR A 185 3.48 1.21 -18.57
N LYS A 186 3.28 0.08 -19.27
CA LYS A 186 3.57 -1.27 -18.77
C LYS A 186 5.07 -1.56 -18.62
N GLU A 187 5.92 -0.71 -19.19
CA GLU A 187 7.38 -0.78 -19.02
C GLU A 187 7.83 -0.11 -17.70
N ASN A 188 7.01 0.76 -17.13
CA ASN A 188 7.37 1.60 -16.00
C ASN A 188 6.73 1.15 -14.68
N TYR A 189 5.64 0.39 -14.74
CA TYR A 189 4.83 -0.01 -13.60
C TYR A 189 4.40 -1.48 -13.71
N PRO A 190 4.00 -2.13 -12.60
CA PRO A 190 3.46 -3.48 -12.62
C PRO A 190 2.29 -3.64 -13.60
N ASN A 191 2.26 -4.78 -14.29
CA ASN A 191 1.27 -5.10 -15.32
C ASN A 191 -0.01 -5.63 -14.70
N ASP A 192 -0.71 -4.77 -13.98
CA ASP A 192 -1.88 -5.15 -13.20
C ASP A 192 -3.04 -4.16 -13.36
N ILE A 193 -4.10 -4.46 -12.61
CA ILE A 193 -5.32 -3.67 -12.54
C ILE A 193 -5.09 -2.21 -12.12
N PHE A 194 -4.08 -1.91 -11.30
CA PHE A 194 -3.82 -0.56 -10.81
C PHE A 194 -3.33 0.33 -11.93
N LEU A 195 -2.46 -0.21 -12.82
CA LEU A 195 -1.99 0.53 -13.99
C LEU A 195 -3.15 0.87 -14.94
N LEU A 196 -4.00 -0.10 -15.28
CA LEU A 196 -5.16 0.14 -16.16
C LEU A 196 -6.14 1.14 -15.55
N SER A 197 -6.44 1.00 -14.26
CA SER A 197 -7.33 1.91 -13.55
C SER A 197 -6.78 3.33 -13.55
N ALA A 198 -5.47 3.50 -13.32
CA ALA A 198 -4.81 4.79 -13.34
C ALA A 198 -4.80 5.44 -14.72
N ILE A 199 -4.51 4.67 -15.78
CA ILE A 199 -4.58 5.14 -17.18
C ILE A 199 -5.99 5.63 -17.50
N ILE A 200 -7.02 4.84 -17.19
CA ILE A 200 -8.41 5.17 -17.49
C ILE A 200 -8.86 6.40 -16.68
N ALA A 201 -8.52 6.47 -15.39
CA ALA A 201 -8.88 7.60 -14.54
C ALA A 201 -8.25 8.91 -15.02
N ASN A 202 -6.99 8.88 -15.48
CA ASN A 202 -6.30 10.06 -16.05
C ASN A 202 -6.98 10.60 -17.32
N VAL A 203 -7.69 9.75 -18.07
CA VAL A 203 -8.37 10.12 -19.33
C VAL A 203 -9.68 10.84 -19.09
N ASN A 204 -10.32 10.52 -17.96
CA ASN A 204 -11.68 10.99 -17.67
C ASN A 204 -11.73 12.33 -16.94
N ILE A 205 -10.59 12.88 -16.58
CA ILE A 205 -10.49 14.17 -15.90
C ILE A 205 -10.18 15.24 -16.96
N ASN A 206 -11.13 16.15 -17.17
CA ASN A 206 -10.89 17.36 -17.96
C ASN A 206 -9.86 18.23 -17.22
N TYR A 207 -8.64 18.30 -17.73
CA TYR A 207 -7.54 19.04 -17.10
C TYR A 207 -7.85 20.55 -17.07
N GLN A 208 -8.30 21.05 -15.92
CA GLN A 208 -7.77 22.30 -15.34
C GLN A 208 -6.74 21.92 -14.28
N VAL A 209 -5.70 21.19 -14.67
CA VAL A 209 -4.61 20.86 -13.75
C VAL A 209 -3.76 22.10 -13.59
N ASP A 210 -3.40 22.39 -12.34
CA ASP A 210 -2.37 23.37 -12.02
C ASP A 210 -1.13 23.04 -12.87
N GLU A 211 -0.82 23.89 -13.84
CA GLU A 211 0.28 23.66 -14.76
C GLU A 211 1.64 23.69 -14.05
N ARG A 212 1.67 24.17 -12.80
CA ARG A 212 2.88 24.27 -11.99
C ARG A 212 3.39 22.89 -11.64
N ALA A 213 4.61 22.61 -12.06
CA ALA A 213 5.32 21.41 -11.66
C ALA A 213 5.45 21.36 -10.13
N MET A 214 5.27 20.17 -9.56
CA MET A 214 5.47 19.96 -8.14
C MET A 214 6.91 20.30 -7.73
N ARG A 215 7.08 21.01 -6.61
CA ARG A 215 8.40 21.22 -6.00
C ARG A 215 8.71 20.05 -5.10
N PHE A 216 9.76 19.31 -5.43
CA PHE A 216 10.15 18.13 -4.66
C PHE A 216 10.99 18.50 -3.44
N ILE A 217 10.59 18.01 -2.27
CA ILE A 217 11.24 18.28 -0.99
C ILE A 217 11.98 17.02 -0.53
N ALA A 218 13.26 17.18 -0.22
CA ALA A 218 14.06 16.09 0.33
C ALA A 218 13.82 15.93 1.84
N VAL A 219 13.85 14.69 2.30
CA VAL A 219 13.86 14.37 3.73
C VAL A 219 15.25 14.69 4.30
N PRO A 220 15.34 15.38 5.45
CA PRO A 220 16.62 15.61 6.13
C PRO A 220 17.34 14.30 6.45
N GLN A 221 18.67 14.27 6.26
CA GLN A 221 19.46 13.07 6.55
C GLN A 221 19.37 12.67 8.02
N SER A 222 19.36 13.64 8.93
CA SER A 222 19.23 13.42 10.38
C SER A 222 17.98 12.63 10.76
N LEU A 223 16.87 12.82 10.04
CA LEU A 223 15.62 12.10 10.29
C LEU A 223 15.70 10.65 9.81
N ILE A 224 16.37 10.41 8.67
CA ILE A 224 16.66 9.07 8.17
C ILE A 224 17.57 8.35 9.15
N ASP A 225 18.65 8.99 9.60
CA ASP A 225 19.62 8.41 10.53
C ASP A 225 18.95 8.06 11.87
N LYS A 226 18.09 8.95 12.38
CA LYS A 226 17.25 8.71 13.57
C LYS A 226 16.39 7.44 13.40
N MET A 227 15.70 7.30 12.27
CA MET A 227 14.83 6.14 12.05
C MET A 227 15.61 4.86 11.78
N THR A 228 16.75 4.94 11.08
CA THR A 228 17.67 3.82 10.93
C THR A 228 18.14 3.33 12.30
N LEU A 229 18.62 4.24 13.16
CA LEU A 229 19.07 3.90 14.50
C LEU A 229 17.94 3.28 15.33
N HIS A 230 16.71 3.79 15.20
CA HIS A 230 15.54 3.24 15.89
C HIS A 230 15.30 1.76 15.56
N PHE A 231 15.43 1.38 14.28
CA PHE A 231 15.19 0.00 13.83
C PHE A 231 16.40 -0.93 13.98
N THR A 232 17.62 -0.41 14.13
CA THR A 232 18.85 -1.22 14.21
C THR A 232 19.46 -1.30 15.61
N LYS A 233 19.13 -0.38 16.52
CA LYS A 233 19.64 -0.45 17.90
C LYS A 233 19.10 -1.70 18.61
N LYS A 234 19.95 -2.30 19.44
CA LYS A 234 19.51 -3.28 20.42
C LYS A 234 18.69 -2.59 21.51
N SER A 235 17.72 -3.31 22.05
CA SER A 235 16.96 -2.79 23.18
C SER A 235 17.77 -2.84 24.46
N GLU A 236 17.48 -1.92 25.39
CA GLU A 236 18.21 -1.86 26.67
C GLU A 236 17.95 -3.12 27.49
N LYS A 237 16.72 -3.62 27.40
CA LYS A 237 16.28 -4.88 27.99
C LYS A 237 15.39 -5.61 27.01
N TYR A 238 15.59 -6.93 26.89
CA TYR A 238 14.87 -7.76 25.94
C TYR A 238 13.34 -7.64 26.09
N TYR A 239 12.84 -7.64 27.34
CA TYR A 239 11.41 -7.52 27.64
C TYR A 239 10.84 -6.11 27.42
N LEU A 240 11.66 -5.08 27.17
CA LEU A 240 11.18 -3.72 26.82
C LEU A 240 11.15 -3.47 25.32
N LYS A 241 11.60 -4.42 24.51
CA LYS A 241 11.89 -4.22 23.10
C LYS A 241 10.70 -3.72 22.30
N LEU A 242 9.52 -4.32 22.47
CA LEU A 242 8.31 -3.82 21.80
C LEU A 242 7.91 -2.43 22.28
N THR A 243 8.03 -2.15 23.58
CA THR A 243 7.75 -0.81 24.13
C THR A 243 8.67 0.25 23.54
N GLU A 244 9.95 -0.06 23.36
CA GLU A 244 10.90 0.84 22.73
C GLU A 244 10.67 1.00 21.22
N ARG A 245 10.33 -0.09 20.52
CA ARG A 245 10.24 -0.11 19.06
C ARG A 245 8.91 0.40 18.52
N ARG A 246 7.82 0.21 19.25
CA ARG A 246 6.47 0.59 18.81
C ARG A 246 6.16 2.06 19.07
N LEU A 247 6.59 2.94 18.15
CA LEU A 247 6.34 4.38 18.28
C LEU A 247 4.88 4.76 18.00
N TYR A 248 4.27 4.18 16.96
CA TYR A 248 2.93 4.54 16.49
C TYR A 248 1.99 3.35 16.49
N GLY A 249 0.70 3.57 16.75
CA GLY A 249 -0.33 2.55 16.61
C GLY A 249 -0.89 2.52 15.19
N THR A 250 -1.35 1.34 14.75
CA THR A 250 -2.13 1.21 13.51
C THR A 250 -3.39 2.06 13.54
N HIS A 251 -3.94 2.37 12.38
CA HIS A 251 -5.16 3.18 12.31
C HIS A 251 -6.37 2.38 12.81
N SER A 252 -7.20 2.98 13.68
CA SER A 252 -8.43 2.33 14.17
C SER A 252 -9.58 2.34 13.16
N LYS A 253 -9.48 3.17 12.12
CA LYS A 253 -10.48 3.25 11.04
C LYS A 253 -9.83 2.92 9.71
N LEU A 254 -10.09 1.75 9.15
CA LEU A 254 -9.41 1.22 7.97
C LEU A 254 -10.29 1.34 6.72
N GLY A 255 -9.64 1.46 5.55
CA GLY A 255 -10.34 1.51 4.28
C GLY A 255 -11.06 0.21 3.93
N PRO A 256 -11.96 0.21 2.93
CA PRO A 256 -12.68 -1.00 2.56
C PRO A 256 -11.72 -2.12 2.12
N GLY A 257 -11.86 -3.30 2.72
CA GLY A 257 -10.96 -4.42 2.47
C GLY A 257 -11.15 -5.57 3.45
N TYR A 258 -10.40 -6.63 3.21
CA TYR A 258 -10.34 -7.80 4.09
C TYR A 258 -9.01 -7.80 4.83
N TYR A 259 -9.07 -7.88 6.15
CA TYR A 259 -7.90 -7.83 7.01
C TYR A 259 -7.65 -9.21 7.63
N GLY A 260 -6.40 -9.65 7.66
CA GLY A 260 -5.98 -10.97 8.11
C GLY A 260 -6.44 -11.27 9.53
N ARG A 261 -6.53 -10.25 10.40
CA ARG A 261 -7.05 -10.38 11.77
C ARG A 261 -8.48 -10.95 11.84
N GLN A 262 -9.30 -10.74 10.81
CA GLN A 262 -10.71 -11.15 10.78
C GLN A 262 -10.87 -12.67 10.56
N TYR A 263 -9.81 -13.34 10.12
CA TYR A 263 -9.82 -14.76 9.75
C TYR A 263 -9.07 -15.64 10.75
N ILE A 264 -8.74 -15.09 11.92
CA ILE A 264 -8.07 -15.80 13.00
C ILE A 264 -9.13 -16.22 14.01
N GLU A 265 -9.39 -17.52 14.09
CA GLU A 265 -10.43 -18.10 14.96
C GLU A 265 -10.18 -17.78 16.44
N GLU A 266 -8.93 -17.92 16.89
CA GLU A 266 -8.51 -17.60 18.26
C GLU A 266 -8.46 -16.08 18.57
N GLY A 267 -8.66 -15.23 17.55
CA GLY A 267 -8.50 -13.78 17.62
C GLY A 267 -7.04 -13.30 17.59
N LEU A 268 -6.85 -12.04 17.17
CA LEU A 268 -5.52 -11.44 17.03
C LEU A 268 -4.71 -11.46 18.33
N LYS A 269 -5.37 -11.23 19.47
CA LYS A 269 -4.70 -11.21 20.78
C LYS A 269 -4.02 -12.54 21.09
N HIS A 270 -4.72 -13.66 20.90
CA HIS A 270 -4.16 -14.98 21.13
C HIS A 270 -3.02 -15.28 20.14
N ALA A 271 -3.20 -14.93 18.87
CA ALA A 271 -2.17 -15.07 17.85
C ALA A 271 -0.88 -14.28 18.19
N SER A 272 -1.02 -13.04 18.67
CA SER A 272 0.11 -12.20 19.09
C SER A 272 0.78 -12.68 20.38
N TRP A 273 0.04 -13.28 21.31
CA TRP A 273 0.60 -13.74 22.59
C TRP A 273 1.30 -15.09 22.48
N TYR A 274 0.73 -16.05 21.74
CA TYR A 274 1.17 -17.45 21.83
C TYR A 274 1.72 -18.03 20.51
N SER A 275 1.68 -17.26 19.42
CA SER A 275 2.06 -17.76 18.09
C SER A 275 2.71 -16.69 17.23
N TRP A 276 3.30 -15.66 17.85
CA TRP A 276 3.83 -14.53 17.08
C TRP A 276 4.98 -14.97 16.18
N GLU A 277 5.83 -15.91 16.60
CA GLU A 277 6.93 -16.44 15.79
C GLU A 277 6.42 -17.06 14.50
N TYR A 278 5.31 -17.79 14.60
CA TYR A 278 4.66 -18.42 13.46
C TYR A 278 4.11 -17.38 12.48
N TYR A 279 3.43 -16.34 12.99
CA TYR A 279 2.82 -15.34 12.14
C TYR A 279 3.82 -14.30 11.60
N CYS A 280 4.98 -14.10 12.22
CA CYS A 280 6.04 -13.24 11.69
C CYS A 280 7.10 -13.99 10.87
N TYR A 281 7.03 -15.32 10.76
CA TYR A 281 8.03 -16.14 10.08
C TYR A 281 8.34 -15.71 8.64
N GLU A 282 7.33 -15.23 7.91
CA GLU A 282 7.45 -14.77 6.51
C GLU A 282 7.96 -13.33 6.39
N SER A 283 8.06 -12.59 7.50
CA SER A 283 8.59 -11.23 7.48
C SER A 283 10.09 -11.20 7.21
N THR A 284 10.54 -10.27 6.36
CA THR A 284 11.90 -10.27 5.79
C THR A 284 13.01 -10.43 6.84
N GLU A 285 13.01 -9.62 7.90
CA GLU A 285 14.05 -9.70 8.95
C GLU A 285 13.83 -10.88 9.91
N TRP A 286 12.59 -11.21 10.26
CA TRP A 286 12.27 -12.39 11.07
C TRP A 286 12.67 -13.69 10.39
N ASN A 287 12.41 -13.83 9.10
CA ASN A 287 12.79 -15.00 8.32
C ASN A 287 14.30 -15.23 8.34
N LYS A 288 15.10 -14.15 8.23
CA LYS A 288 16.55 -14.21 8.35
C LYS A 288 16.98 -14.68 9.73
N ARG A 289 16.35 -14.14 10.79
CA ARG A 289 16.62 -14.53 12.19
C ARG A 289 16.31 -16.00 12.43
N PHE A 290 15.12 -16.48 12.08
CA PHE A 290 14.77 -17.89 12.25
C PHE A 290 15.70 -18.82 11.47
N LYS A 291 16.00 -18.50 10.19
CA LYS A 291 16.90 -19.31 9.36
C LYS A 291 18.33 -19.37 9.90
N LYS A 292 18.83 -18.31 10.55
CA LYS A 292 20.16 -18.31 11.20
C LYS A 292 20.29 -19.43 12.24
N TYR A 293 19.20 -19.79 12.91
CA TYR A 293 19.14 -20.83 13.94
C TYR A 293 18.38 -22.08 13.46
N ASN A 294 18.27 -22.28 12.15
CA ASN A 294 17.61 -23.42 11.51
C ASN A 294 16.12 -23.60 11.88
N GLY A 295 15.45 -22.53 12.32
CA GLY A 295 14.04 -22.53 12.68
C GLY A 295 13.12 -22.79 11.48
N LYS A 296 12.17 -23.71 11.64
CA LYS A 296 11.20 -24.10 10.60
C LYS A 296 9.78 -23.82 11.07
N GLN A 297 8.98 -23.20 10.21
CA GLN A 297 7.58 -22.96 10.51
C GLN A 297 6.80 -24.28 10.56
N ASN A 298 6.05 -24.51 11.63
CA ASN A 298 5.17 -25.65 11.80
C ASN A 298 3.71 -25.20 11.77
N HIS A 299 2.99 -25.65 10.74
CA HIS A 299 1.59 -25.27 10.52
C HIS A 299 0.60 -26.05 11.40
N GLU A 300 0.98 -27.21 11.94
CA GLU A 300 0.13 -28.01 12.83
C GLU A 300 0.12 -27.41 14.23
N THR A 301 1.29 -27.05 14.75
CA THR A 301 1.45 -26.49 16.11
C THR A 301 1.35 -24.96 16.15
N LYS A 302 1.36 -24.30 14.98
CA LYS A 302 1.45 -22.84 14.81
C LYS A 302 2.65 -22.24 15.58
N ARG A 303 3.82 -22.87 15.44
CA ARG A 303 5.08 -22.44 16.07
C ARG A 303 6.24 -22.49 15.08
N VAL A 304 7.42 -22.06 15.54
CA VAL A 304 8.69 -22.30 14.85
C VAL A 304 9.43 -23.38 15.62
N ASP A 305 9.72 -24.49 14.95
CA ASP A 305 10.47 -25.60 15.52
C ASP A 305 11.97 -25.38 15.29
N PHE A 306 12.74 -25.49 16.37
CA PHE A 306 14.21 -25.45 16.36
C PHE A 306 14.77 -26.88 16.44
N PRO A 307 15.99 -27.14 15.94
CA PRO A 307 16.57 -28.48 15.96
C PRO A 307 16.76 -29.06 17.36
N ASP A 308 17.13 -28.20 18.31
CA ASP A 308 17.44 -28.52 19.71
C ASP A 308 17.27 -27.26 20.59
N ASP A 309 17.35 -27.47 21.91
CA ASP A 309 17.23 -26.41 22.91
C ASP A 309 18.38 -25.39 22.81
N ASP A 310 19.59 -25.84 22.44
CA ASP A 310 20.75 -24.95 22.25
C ASP A 310 20.47 -23.90 21.16
N CYS A 311 19.86 -24.31 20.03
CA CYS A 311 19.46 -23.40 18.95
C CYS A 311 18.34 -22.44 19.39
N LEU A 312 17.40 -22.92 20.20
CA LEU A 312 16.29 -22.11 20.73
C LEU A 312 16.80 -21.03 21.69
N GLU A 313 17.64 -21.41 22.65
CA GLU A 313 18.24 -20.50 23.62
C GLU A 313 19.10 -19.46 22.90
N ALA A 314 19.97 -19.89 21.98
CA ALA A 314 20.82 -18.99 21.22
C ALA A 314 20.03 -18.02 20.32
N PHE A 315 18.83 -18.40 19.87
CA PHE A 315 17.92 -17.50 19.16
C PHE A 315 17.44 -16.38 20.08
N TYR A 316 16.91 -16.69 21.25
CA TYR A 316 16.38 -15.67 22.17
C TYR A 316 17.48 -14.80 22.79
N GLU A 317 18.67 -15.36 23.05
CA GLU A 317 19.84 -14.60 23.52
C GLU A 317 20.34 -13.56 22.50
N ASP A 318 20.09 -13.75 21.20
CA ASP A 318 20.45 -12.79 20.15
C ASP A 318 19.41 -11.69 19.94
N ASP A 319 18.91 -11.12 21.04
CA ASP A 319 17.94 -10.01 21.05
C ASP A 319 16.73 -10.29 20.16
N ASN A 320 16.19 -11.53 20.18
CA ASN A 320 15.00 -11.91 19.42
C ASN A 320 13.75 -12.10 20.28
N ALA A 321 13.87 -12.05 21.61
CA ALA A 321 12.71 -12.03 22.49
C ALA A 321 11.86 -10.77 22.25
N MET A 322 10.54 -10.95 22.19
CA MET A 322 9.58 -9.86 21.97
C MET A 322 8.56 -9.73 23.12
N ASP A 323 8.36 -10.81 23.89
CA ASP A 323 7.53 -10.91 25.11
C ASP A 323 6.27 -10.05 25.05
N PHE A 324 5.43 -10.32 24.04
CA PHE A 324 4.28 -9.47 23.71
C PHE A 324 3.28 -9.38 24.85
N ASP A 325 2.96 -10.51 25.47
CA ASP A 325 2.00 -10.63 26.58
C ASP A 325 2.48 -9.95 27.86
N GLU A 326 3.80 -9.82 28.04
CA GLU A 326 4.41 -9.07 29.15
C GLU A 326 4.46 -7.54 28.92
N GLN A 327 4.18 -7.07 27.71
CA GLN A 327 4.18 -5.64 27.41
C GLN A 327 3.06 -4.90 28.14
N CYS A 328 3.26 -3.62 28.43
CA CYS A 328 2.20 -2.79 29.00
C CYS A 328 1.00 -2.65 28.03
N SER A 329 -0.18 -2.37 28.59
CA SER A 329 -1.42 -2.22 27.81
C SER A 329 -1.28 -1.21 26.67
N GLU A 330 -0.60 -0.09 26.89
CA GLU A 330 -0.37 0.93 25.85
C GLU A 330 0.37 0.34 24.63
N THR A 331 1.45 -0.40 24.84
CA THR A 331 2.25 -1.03 23.77
C THR A 331 1.45 -2.12 23.05
N GLN A 332 0.68 -2.92 23.78
CA GLN A 332 -0.18 -3.94 23.19
C GLN A 332 -1.30 -3.30 22.33
N MET A 333 -1.89 -2.22 22.83
CA MET A 333 -3.00 -1.51 22.18
C MET A 333 -2.60 -0.75 20.92
N LYS A 334 -1.32 -0.64 20.58
CA LYS A 334 -0.86 -0.12 19.28
C LYS A 334 -1.26 -1.00 18.09
N SER A 335 -1.67 -2.25 18.30
CA SER A 335 -2.21 -3.14 17.25
C SER A 335 -3.48 -3.90 17.67
N LEU A 336 -3.62 -4.18 18.97
CA LEU A 336 -4.75 -4.99 19.46
C LEU A 336 -6.06 -4.21 19.62
N HIS A 337 -6.06 -2.90 19.36
CA HIS A 337 -7.29 -2.08 19.45
C HIS A 337 -8.35 -2.59 18.47
N ASP A 338 -9.61 -2.25 18.75
CA ASP A 338 -10.71 -2.52 17.82
C ASP A 338 -10.54 -1.70 16.54
N ILE A 339 -10.96 -2.28 15.43
CA ILE A 339 -10.95 -1.62 14.12
C ILE A 339 -12.36 -1.43 13.59
N TYR A 340 -12.57 -0.31 12.94
CA TYR A 340 -13.74 -0.04 12.11
C TYR A 340 -13.30 -0.05 10.64
N VAL A 341 -13.93 -0.89 9.82
CA VAL A 341 -13.68 -0.95 8.37
C VAL A 341 -14.81 -0.21 7.67
N TYR A 342 -14.48 0.77 6.83
CA TYR A 342 -15.50 1.45 6.03
C TYR A 342 -16.06 0.50 4.97
N ASP A 343 -17.36 0.62 4.69
CA ASP A 343 -17.99 0.00 3.50
C ASP A 343 -17.94 0.91 2.27
N ASP A 344 -17.99 2.23 2.50
CA ASP A 344 -17.98 3.26 1.46
C ASP A 344 -16.56 3.87 1.31
N ILE A 345 -15.94 3.58 0.16
CA ILE A 345 -14.61 4.09 -0.21
C ILE A 345 -14.55 5.63 -0.23
N ASN A 346 -15.63 6.31 -0.64
CA ASN A 346 -15.65 7.76 -0.79
C ASN A 346 -15.72 8.40 0.58
N LYS A 347 -16.56 7.85 1.47
CA LYS A 347 -16.63 8.31 2.86
C LYS A 347 -15.29 8.14 3.56
N TRP A 348 -14.66 6.97 3.44
CA TRP A 348 -13.33 6.71 3.99
C TRP A 348 -12.30 7.76 3.55
N PHE A 349 -12.23 8.02 2.24
CA PHE A 349 -11.27 8.96 1.68
C PHE A 349 -11.55 10.41 2.07
N ILE A 350 -12.83 10.82 2.06
CA ILE A 350 -13.23 12.17 2.49
C ILE A 350 -12.87 12.38 3.97
N ASP A 351 -13.12 11.39 4.83
CA ASP A 351 -12.79 11.49 6.26
C ASP A 351 -11.27 11.66 6.47
N LEU A 352 -10.43 10.94 5.72
CA LEU A 352 -8.97 11.13 5.75
C LEU A 352 -8.52 12.52 5.28
N VAL A 353 -9.13 13.03 4.20
CA VAL A 353 -8.83 14.37 3.68
C VAL A 353 -9.29 15.44 4.67
N ASN A 354 -10.39 15.22 5.39
CA ASN A 354 -10.89 16.13 6.41
C ASN A 354 -9.99 16.14 7.67
N GLU A 355 -9.50 14.98 8.11
CA GLU A 355 -8.51 14.89 9.21
C GLU A 355 -7.29 15.77 8.94
N ARG A 356 -6.79 15.76 7.70
CA ARG A 356 -5.70 16.64 7.25
C ARG A 356 -6.04 18.13 7.40
N VAL A 357 -7.25 18.54 7.01
CA VAL A 357 -7.69 19.94 7.09
C VAL A 357 -7.78 20.39 8.55
N ILE A 358 -8.36 19.57 9.42
CA ILE A 358 -8.48 19.85 10.85
C ILE A 358 -7.10 19.98 11.50
N ALA A 359 -6.18 19.05 11.22
CA ALA A 359 -4.82 19.10 11.74
C ALA A 359 -4.08 20.39 11.30
N SER A 360 -4.30 20.83 10.06
CA SER A 360 -3.71 22.08 9.53
C SER A 360 -4.27 23.32 10.24
N ILE A 361 -5.56 23.36 10.55
CA ILE A 361 -6.20 24.47 11.28
C ILE A 361 -5.66 24.55 12.72
N ASN A 362 -5.53 23.41 13.39
CA ASN A 362 -5.03 23.36 14.77
C ASN A 362 -3.59 23.86 14.89
N GLN A 363 -2.76 23.67 13.86
CA GLN A 363 -1.38 24.19 13.82
C GLN A 363 -1.30 25.71 13.59
N ILE A 364 -2.36 26.36 13.10
CA ILE A 364 -2.42 27.82 12.90
C ILE A 364 -2.96 28.52 14.16
N THR A 365 -3.66 27.78 15.02
CA THR A 365 -4.36 28.32 16.20
C THR A 365 -3.52 28.26 17.48
N ILE A 366 -2.28 27.74 17.38
CA ILE A 366 -1.24 27.70 18.42
C ILE A 366 -0.12 28.64 17.98
#